data_AF-A0A960X250-F1
#
_entry.id   AF-A0A960X250-F1
#
_cell.length_a   1.000
_cell.length_b   1.000
_cell.length_c   1.000
_cell.angle_alpha   90.00
_cell.angle_beta   90.00
_cell.angle_gamma   90.00
#
_symmetry.space_group_name_H-M   'P 1'
#
loop_
_entity.id
_entity.type
_entity.pdbx_description
1 polymer ?
#
loop_
_entity_poly.entity_id
_entity_poly.type
_entity_poly.pdbx_seq_one_letter_code
_entity_poly.pdbx_strand_id
1 'polypeptide(L)'
;LDASLLQSTFSQLLTGTEWREEAAGTVEGAGLPQMANHFGLGPTVGSFMLALAAGLALAGWVILWRKQPLSRWLACTVAAGILFATITRVAETYFYPRFVIALVPAIVIGWGAVLSRRLLLGAPGLVFLGFLFLPGWQLFTTRPYAPLRDAAEWIQQHGGPSPVVLAYGHGREAYAVYDPQCHQIETLDQLESELAAAKAQNRLVFVVLGHNSFNRALLASGYKLLDDPARFEEIAHFTGIESEHYFRIFEAR
;
A
#
# COMPACT_ATOMS: atom_id res chain seq x y z
N LEU A 1 5.81 -13.81 14.13
CA LEU A 1 4.83 -13.08 13.30
C LEU A 1 3.51 -13.13 14.05
N ASP A 2 2.86 -12.00 14.29
CA ASP A 2 1.51 -12.02 14.86
C ASP A 2 0.48 -12.46 13.81
N ALA A 3 -0.73 -12.78 14.26
CA ALA A 3 -1.80 -13.26 13.39
C ALA A 3 -2.24 -12.21 12.36
N SER A 4 -2.27 -10.94 12.75
CA SER A 4 -2.62 -9.80 11.89
C SER A 4 -1.67 -9.64 10.71
N LEU A 5 -0.36 -9.73 10.94
CA LEU A 5 0.67 -9.61 9.90
C LEU A 5 0.60 -10.77 8.92
N LEU A 6 0.34 -11.99 9.41
CA LEU A 6 0.13 -13.16 8.56
C LEU A 6 -1.13 -12.98 7.70
N GLN A 7 -2.25 -12.57 8.29
CA GLN A 7 -3.49 -12.30 7.55
C GLN A 7 -3.29 -11.23 6.47
N SER A 8 -2.65 -10.10 6.82
CA SER A 8 -2.33 -9.04 5.85
C SER A 8 -1.41 -9.54 4.75
N THR A 9 -0.41 -10.34 5.09
CA THR A 9 0.53 -10.91 4.11
C THR A 9 -0.17 -11.83 3.13
N PHE A 10 -0.94 -12.80 3.62
CA PHE A 10 -1.69 -13.71 2.77
C PHE A 10 -2.76 -12.99 1.95
N SER A 11 -3.46 -12.03 2.55
CA SER A 11 -4.44 -11.19 1.85
C SER A 11 -3.81 -10.49 0.65
N GLN A 12 -2.69 -9.79 0.85
CA GLN A 12 -2.02 -9.06 -0.21
C GLN A 12 -1.41 -9.99 -1.27
N LEU A 13 -0.81 -11.11 -0.88
CA LEU A 13 -0.23 -12.06 -1.85
C LEU A 13 -1.29 -12.77 -2.70
N LEU A 14 -2.46 -13.06 -2.11
CA LEU A 14 -3.51 -13.84 -2.77
C LEU A 14 -4.48 -12.99 -3.57
N THR A 15 -4.73 -11.76 -3.12
CA THR A 15 -5.81 -10.91 -3.65
C THR A 15 -5.34 -9.53 -4.10
N GLY A 16 -4.14 -9.12 -3.68
CA GLY A 16 -3.65 -7.75 -3.87
C GLY A 16 -4.30 -6.73 -2.92
N THR A 17 -5.19 -7.15 -2.01
CA THR A 17 -5.93 -6.28 -1.08
C THR A 17 -5.46 -6.47 0.36
N GLU A 18 -5.55 -5.44 1.18
CA GLU A 18 -5.13 -5.52 2.58
C GLU A 18 -6.18 -6.21 3.46
N TRP A 19 -5.69 -6.89 4.50
CA TRP A 19 -6.53 -7.35 5.61
C TRP A 19 -6.69 -6.19 6.59
N ARG A 20 -7.77 -5.40 6.46
CA ARG A 20 -8.05 -4.24 7.31
C ARG A 20 -9.38 -4.42 8.04
N GLU A 21 -9.33 -4.59 9.35
CA GLU A 21 -10.51 -4.46 10.22
C GLU A 21 -10.69 -3.00 10.71
N GLU A 22 -9.60 -2.27 10.94
CA GLU A 22 -9.61 -0.96 11.63
C GLU A 22 -9.58 0.26 10.68
N ALA A 23 -8.90 0.17 9.53
CA ALA A 23 -8.75 1.31 8.61
C ALA A 23 -9.97 1.55 7.70
N ALA A 24 -11.06 0.80 7.87
CA ALA A 24 -12.33 1.08 7.20
C ALA A 24 -12.96 2.42 7.65
N GLY A 25 -12.53 2.96 8.79
CA GLY A 25 -13.02 4.23 9.33
C GLY A 25 -12.15 5.46 9.05
N THR A 26 -10.99 5.32 8.37
CA THR A 26 -10.12 6.48 8.07
C THR A 26 -10.39 7.02 6.67
N VAL A 27 -10.18 8.33 6.48
CA VAL A 27 -10.35 8.98 5.18
C VAL A 27 -9.38 8.39 4.15
N GLU A 28 -8.18 8.04 4.60
CA GLU A 28 -7.12 7.44 3.77
C GLU A 28 -7.48 6.02 3.30
N GLY A 29 -8.31 5.29 4.05
CA GLY A 29 -8.78 3.95 3.69
C GLY A 29 -10.02 3.94 2.79
N ALA A 30 -10.63 5.10 2.55
CA ALA A 30 -11.94 5.19 1.90
C ALA A 30 -11.93 4.68 0.45
N GLY A 31 -12.85 3.76 0.16
CA GLY A 31 -13.02 3.14 -1.16
C GLY A 31 -11.90 2.18 -1.57
N LEU A 32 -10.99 1.83 -0.67
CA LEU A 32 -10.05 0.72 -0.89
C LEU A 32 -10.75 -0.62 -0.61
N PRO A 33 -10.61 -1.64 -1.47
CA PRO A 33 -11.14 -2.97 -1.21
C PRO A 33 -10.44 -3.59 0.00
N GLN A 34 -11.21 -4.29 0.81
CA GLN A 34 -10.74 -4.92 2.05
C GLN A 34 -11.13 -6.38 2.06
N MET A 35 -10.15 -7.25 2.33
CA MET A 35 -10.41 -8.68 2.40
C MET A 35 -11.26 -9.06 3.63
N ALA A 36 -11.13 -8.31 4.73
CA ALA A 36 -11.92 -8.51 5.94
C ALA A 36 -13.43 -8.24 5.72
N ASN A 37 -13.80 -7.47 4.71
CA ASN A 37 -15.20 -7.24 4.35
C ASN A 37 -15.45 -7.45 2.86
N HIS A 38 -14.81 -8.49 2.30
CA HIS A 38 -14.89 -8.79 0.88
C HIS A 38 -16.36 -8.99 0.45
N PHE A 39 -16.87 -8.09 -0.39
CA PHE A 39 -18.28 -8.04 -0.82
C PHE A 39 -19.32 -8.00 0.31
N GLY A 40 -18.99 -7.44 1.48
CA GLY A 40 -19.95 -7.34 2.59
C GLY A 40 -20.15 -8.65 3.36
N LEU A 41 -19.33 -9.68 3.12
CA LEU A 41 -19.48 -11.02 3.72
C LEU A 41 -18.81 -11.15 5.10
N GLY A 42 -18.12 -10.11 5.56
CA GLY A 42 -17.49 -10.06 6.89
C GLY A 42 -16.20 -10.88 7.06
N PRO A 43 -15.50 -10.69 8.20
CA PRO A 43 -14.12 -11.16 8.40
C PRO A 43 -14.01 -12.68 8.53
N THR A 44 -15.07 -13.35 8.99
CA THR A 44 -15.09 -14.82 9.06
C THR A 44 -15.02 -15.43 7.66
N VAL A 45 -15.78 -14.89 6.70
CA VAL A 45 -15.76 -15.37 5.32
C VAL A 45 -14.40 -15.08 4.70
N GLY A 46 -13.87 -13.87 4.87
CA GLY A 46 -12.53 -13.54 4.38
C GLY A 46 -11.43 -14.46 4.92
N SER A 47 -11.50 -14.81 6.20
CA SER A 47 -10.52 -15.71 6.85
C SER A 47 -10.62 -17.13 6.30
N PHE A 48 -11.85 -17.64 6.17
CA PHE A 48 -12.09 -18.94 5.55
C PHE A 48 -11.57 -18.96 4.12
N MET A 49 -11.75 -17.86 3.38
CA MET A 49 -11.30 -17.76 2.01
C MET A 49 -9.77 -17.84 1.87
N LEU A 50 -9.04 -17.09 2.71
CA LEU A 50 -7.59 -17.13 2.76
C LEU A 50 -7.07 -18.51 3.18
N ALA A 51 -7.70 -19.13 4.18
CA ALA A 51 -7.33 -20.46 4.66
C ALA A 51 -7.52 -21.52 3.57
N LEU A 52 -8.63 -21.45 2.81
CA LEU A 52 -8.88 -22.36 1.69
C LEU A 52 -7.82 -22.19 0.60
N ALA A 53 -7.52 -20.95 0.21
CA ALA A 53 -6.52 -20.64 -0.80
C ALA A 53 -5.12 -21.15 -0.40
N ALA A 54 -4.70 -20.92 0.84
CA ALA A 54 -3.45 -21.42 1.39
C ALA A 54 -3.43 -22.97 1.46
N GLY A 55 -4.53 -23.59 1.89
CA GLY A 55 -4.67 -25.04 1.96
C GLY A 55 -4.55 -25.71 0.58
N LEU A 56 -5.14 -25.12 -0.45
CA LEU A 56 -5.01 -25.60 -1.84
C LEU A 56 -3.56 -25.49 -2.34
N ALA A 57 -2.86 -24.40 -2.04
CA ALA A 57 -1.45 -24.23 -2.41
C ALA A 57 -0.58 -25.30 -1.74
N LEU A 58 -0.78 -25.53 -0.44
CA LEU A 58 -0.05 -26.53 0.34
C LEU A 58 -0.32 -27.95 -0.17
N ALA A 59 -1.59 -28.30 -0.44
CA ALA A 59 -1.96 -29.59 -0.99
C ALA A 59 -1.27 -29.85 -2.34
N GLY A 60 -1.22 -28.83 -3.19
CA GLY A 60 -0.49 -28.83 -4.46
C GLY A 60 1.00 -29.06 -4.31
N TRP A 61 1.63 -28.43 -3.32
CA TRP A 61 3.04 -28.67 -3.04
C TRP A 61 3.31 -30.06 -2.50
N VAL A 62 2.47 -30.60 -1.61
CA VAL A 62 2.62 -32.00 -1.15
C VAL A 62 2.53 -32.96 -2.34
N ILE A 63 1.64 -32.66 -3.28
CA ILE A 63 1.50 -33.39 -4.54
C ILE A 63 2.79 -33.32 -5.38
N LEU A 64 3.37 -32.14 -5.54
CA LEU A 64 4.58 -31.92 -6.34
C LEU A 64 5.81 -32.53 -5.66
N TRP A 65 5.99 -32.28 -4.37
CA TRP A 65 7.11 -32.78 -3.55
C TRP A 65 7.28 -34.30 -3.64
N ARG A 66 6.16 -35.03 -3.71
CA ARG A 66 6.14 -36.49 -3.83
C ARG A 66 6.44 -36.99 -5.24
N LYS A 67 6.20 -36.20 -6.29
CA LYS A 67 6.27 -36.66 -7.69
C LYS A 67 7.41 -36.03 -8.50
N GLN A 68 7.89 -34.86 -8.13
CA GLN A 68 8.89 -34.10 -8.89
C GLN A 68 9.98 -33.59 -7.93
N PRO A 69 11.18 -34.18 -7.91
CA PRO A 69 12.27 -33.74 -7.03
C PRO A 69 12.66 -32.26 -7.22
N LEU A 70 12.53 -31.75 -8.45
CA LEU A 70 12.82 -30.36 -8.79
C LEU A 70 11.87 -29.37 -8.08
N SER A 71 10.63 -29.78 -7.77
CA SER A 71 9.69 -28.88 -7.08
C SER A 71 10.08 -28.58 -5.63
N ARG A 72 11.05 -29.32 -5.08
CA ARG A 72 11.57 -29.08 -3.73
C ARG A 72 12.26 -27.72 -3.61
N TRP A 73 12.75 -27.16 -4.72
CA TRP A 73 13.28 -25.79 -4.78
C TRP A 73 12.23 -24.73 -4.40
N LEU A 74 10.93 -25.00 -4.55
CA LEU A 74 9.88 -24.09 -4.08
C LEU A 74 9.91 -23.90 -2.55
N ALA A 75 10.40 -24.89 -1.81
CA ALA A 75 10.60 -24.73 -0.36
C ALA A 75 11.71 -23.73 -0.04
N CYS A 76 12.69 -23.53 -0.91
CA CYS A 76 13.71 -22.48 -0.74
C CYS A 76 13.07 -21.09 -0.84
N THR A 77 12.11 -20.89 -1.75
CA THR A 77 11.38 -19.62 -1.87
C THR A 77 10.57 -19.32 -0.62
N VAL A 78 9.91 -20.33 -0.05
CA VAL A 78 9.21 -20.18 1.24
C VAL A 78 10.14 -19.92 2.39
N ALA A 79 11.21 -20.71 2.48
CA ALA A 79 12.21 -20.53 3.52
C ALA A 79 12.81 -19.12 3.46
N ALA A 80 13.08 -18.59 2.26
CA ALA A 80 13.54 -17.23 2.06
C ALA A 80 12.50 -16.18 2.52
N GLY A 81 11.22 -16.37 2.18
CA GLY A 81 10.15 -15.48 2.64
C GLY A 81 9.99 -15.47 4.17
N ILE A 82 10.02 -16.65 4.80
CA ILE A 82 9.97 -16.80 6.26
C ILE A 82 11.21 -16.16 6.90
N LEU A 83 12.40 -16.42 6.36
CA LEU A 83 13.65 -15.85 6.85
C LEU A 83 13.61 -14.32 6.77
N PHE A 84 13.18 -13.77 5.64
CA PHE A 84 13.03 -12.32 5.47
C PHE A 84 12.03 -11.71 6.47
N ALA A 85 10.86 -12.32 6.63
CA ALA A 85 9.85 -11.90 7.61
C ALA A 85 10.37 -12.02 9.07
N THR A 86 11.24 -12.98 9.34
CA THR A 86 11.88 -13.16 10.65
C THR A 86 12.94 -12.09 10.90
N ILE A 87 13.82 -11.84 9.92
CA ILE A 87 14.87 -10.82 10.01
C ILE A 87 14.26 -9.45 10.23
N THR A 88 13.27 -9.07 9.41
CA THR A 88 12.57 -7.78 9.57
C THR A 88 11.93 -7.62 10.93
N ARG A 89 11.29 -8.69 11.45
CA ARG A 89 10.71 -8.68 12.80
C ARG A 89 11.74 -8.53 13.91
N VAL A 90 12.89 -9.20 13.80
CA VAL A 90 13.98 -9.16 14.81
C VAL A 90 14.75 -7.85 14.76
N ALA A 91 14.95 -7.30 13.56
CA ALA A 91 15.63 -6.02 13.36
C ALA A 91 14.70 -4.82 13.58
N GLU A 92 13.43 -5.05 13.93
CA GLU A 92 12.40 -4.01 14.11
C GLU A 92 12.28 -3.08 12.90
N THR A 93 12.50 -3.61 11.70
CA THR A 93 12.37 -2.85 10.46
C THR A 93 10.96 -2.94 9.91
N TYR A 94 10.60 -1.96 9.08
CA TYR A 94 9.32 -1.95 8.39
C TYR A 94 9.16 -3.17 7.48
N PHE A 95 8.17 -4.01 7.75
CA PHE A 95 7.79 -5.13 6.89
C PHE A 95 6.60 -4.74 6.03
N TYR A 96 6.83 -4.73 4.72
CA TYR A 96 5.78 -4.54 3.75
C TYR A 96 5.48 -5.87 3.05
N PRO A 97 4.23 -6.39 3.07
CA PRO A 97 3.90 -7.70 2.52
C PRO A 97 4.33 -7.94 1.07
N ARG A 98 4.45 -6.90 0.24
CA ARG A 98 4.95 -7.03 -1.13
C ARG A 98 6.43 -7.44 -1.21
N PHE A 99 7.21 -7.29 -0.15
CA PHE A 99 8.60 -7.76 -0.13
C PHE A 99 8.72 -9.28 -0.25
N VAL A 100 7.65 -10.03 0.05
CA VAL A 100 7.59 -11.49 -0.14
C VAL A 100 6.80 -11.90 -1.38
N ILE A 101 6.64 -11.00 -2.37
CA ILE A 101 5.92 -11.29 -3.64
C ILE A 101 6.50 -12.48 -4.42
N ALA A 102 7.77 -12.82 -4.20
CA ALA A 102 8.40 -14.01 -4.76
C ALA A 102 7.72 -15.33 -4.32
N LEU A 103 6.87 -15.31 -3.29
CA LEU A 103 6.05 -16.47 -2.89
C LEU A 103 4.90 -16.75 -3.88
N VAL A 104 4.46 -15.76 -4.66
CA VAL A 104 3.31 -15.88 -5.58
C VAL A 104 3.50 -17.00 -6.61
N PRO A 105 4.62 -17.11 -7.35
CA PRO A 105 4.84 -18.25 -8.26
C PRO A 105 4.70 -19.60 -7.57
N ALA A 106 5.20 -19.72 -6.34
CA ALA A 106 5.12 -20.97 -5.60
C ALA A 106 3.65 -21.30 -5.26
N ILE A 107 2.86 -20.31 -4.81
CA ILE A 107 1.42 -20.46 -4.57
C ILE A 107 0.68 -20.91 -5.84
N VAL A 108 0.92 -20.22 -6.96
CA VAL A 108 0.27 -20.51 -8.26
C VAL A 108 0.62 -21.90 -8.78
N ILE A 109 1.90 -22.31 -8.68
CA ILE A 109 2.34 -23.67 -9.05
C ILE A 109 1.67 -24.73 -8.16
N GLY A 110 1.51 -24.45 -6.87
CA GLY A 110 0.74 -25.30 -5.95
C GLY A 110 -0.69 -25.47 -6.43
N TRP A 111 -1.40 -24.38 -6.71
CA TRP A 111 -2.76 -24.47 -7.26
C TRP A 111 -2.82 -25.25 -8.55
N GLY A 112 -1.94 -24.97 -9.52
CA GLY A 112 -1.87 -25.70 -10.80
C GLY A 112 -1.71 -27.22 -10.62
N ALA A 113 -0.95 -27.66 -9.62
CA ALA A 113 -0.79 -29.08 -9.32
C ALA A 113 -2.07 -29.75 -8.80
N VAL A 114 -2.92 -29.03 -8.07
CA VAL A 114 -4.25 -29.52 -7.67
C VAL A 114 -5.19 -29.53 -8.87
N LEU A 115 -5.23 -28.43 -9.63
CA LEU A 115 -6.08 -28.27 -10.82
C LEU A 115 -5.83 -29.38 -11.86
N SER A 116 -4.56 -29.70 -12.12
CA SER A 116 -4.16 -30.70 -13.12
C SER A 116 -4.61 -32.12 -12.83
N ARG A 117 -4.95 -32.46 -11.58
CA ARG A 117 -5.37 -33.82 -11.20
C ARG A 117 -6.86 -34.00 -11.07
N ARG A 118 -7.56 -32.96 -10.64
CA ARG A 118 -8.99 -33.01 -10.33
C ARG A 118 -9.64 -31.72 -10.78
N LEU A 119 -9.83 -31.60 -12.09
CA LEU A 119 -10.41 -30.40 -12.73
C LEU A 119 -11.73 -29.98 -12.06
N LEU A 120 -12.58 -30.94 -11.67
CA LEU A 120 -13.85 -30.66 -10.96
C LEU A 120 -13.67 -30.15 -9.53
N LEU A 121 -12.57 -30.49 -8.84
CA LEU A 121 -12.20 -29.86 -7.55
C LEU A 121 -11.46 -28.54 -7.76
N GLY A 122 -10.91 -28.33 -8.95
CA GLY A 122 -10.10 -27.19 -9.30
C GLY A 122 -10.86 -26.00 -9.90
N ALA A 123 -11.91 -26.27 -10.67
CA ALA A 123 -12.74 -25.24 -11.29
C ALA A 123 -13.38 -24.29 -10.27
N PRO A 124 -13.91 -24.76 -9.10
CA PRO A 124 -14.31 -23.86 -8.03
C PRO A 124 -13.16 -22.98 -7.56
N GLY A 125 -11.93 -23.50 -7.49
CA GLY A 125 -10.73 -22.75 -7.18
C GLY A 125 -10.43 -21.63 -8.18
N LEU A 126 -10.60 -21.84 -9.48
CA LEU A 126 -10.40 -20.78 -10.49
C LEU A 126 -11.47 -19.68 -10.42
N VAL A 127 -12.74 -20.06 -10.25
CA VAL A 127 -13.84 -19.10 -10.06
C VAL A 127 -13.62 -18.31 -8.77
N PHE A 128 -13.20 -18.99 -7.72
CA PHE A 128 -12.88 -18.42 -6.43
C PHE A 128 -11.68 -17.46 -6.50
N LEU A 129 -10.64 -17.79 -7.27
CA LEU A 129 -9.54 -16.86 -7.52
C LEU A 129 -10.02 -15.63 -8.30
N GLY A 130 -10.78 -15.81 -9.38
CA GLY A 130 -11.37 -14.68 -10.11
C GLY A 130 -12.20 -13.77 -9.20
N PHE A 131 -12.96 -14.35 -8.26
CA PHE A 131 -13.73 -13.60 -7.26
C PHE A 131 -12.85 -12.84 -6.25
N LEU A 132 -11.72 -13.41 -5.84
CA LEU A 132 -10.76 -12.75 -4.96
C LEU A 132 -9.98 -11.63 -5.69
N PHE A 133 -9.66 -11.82 -6.97
CA PHE A 133 -8.92 -10.85 -7.76
C PHE A 133 -9.74 -9.65 -8.22
N LEU A 134 -11.07 -9.81 -8.39
CA LEU A 134 -11.90 -8.80 -9.05
C LEU A 134 -11.85 -7.40 -8.37
N PRO A 135 -11.96 -7.27 -7.04
CA PRO A 135 -11.88 -5.95 -6.41
C PRO A 135 -10.49 -5.31 -6.53
N GLY A 136 -9.43 -6.12 -6.43
CA GLY A 136 -8.06 -5.65 -6.68
C GLY A 136 -7.90 -5.16 -8.12
N TRP A 137 -8.38 -5.94 -9.09
CA TRP A 137 -8.37 -5.57 -10.51
C TRP A 137 -9.11 -4.26 -10.79
N GLN A 138 -10.31 -4.09 -10.21
CA GLN A 138 -11.06 -2.84 -10.32
C GLN A 138 -10.28 -1.66 -9.75
N LEU A 139 -9.63 -1.83 -8.59
CA LEU A 139 -8.79 -0.80 -8.01
C LEU A 139 -7.61 -0.41 -8.92
N PHE A 140 -6.86 -1.40 -9.43
CA PHE A 140 -5.72 -1.18 -10.32
C PHE A 140 -6.10 -0.50 -11.66
N THR A 141 -7.35 -0.63 -12.09
CA THR A 141 -7.85 -0.04 -13.34
C THR A 141 -8.54 1.30 -13.15
N THR A 142 -8.84 1.70 -11.91
CA THR A 142 -9.58 2.94 -11.59
C THR A 142 -8.78 3.96 -10.79
N ARG A 143 -7.68 3.54 -10.14
CA ARG A 143 -6.83 4.44 -9.35
C ARG A 143 -5.36 4.36 -9.77
N PRO A 144 -4.61 5.47 -9.69
CA PRO A 144 -3.17 5.45 -9.87
C PRO A 144 -2.51 4.69 -8.72
N TYR A 145 -1.33 4.12 -8.97
CA TYR A 145 -0.53 3.46 -7.94
C TYR A 145 -0.32 4.39 -6.73
N ALA A 146 0.31 5.53 -6.99
CA ALA A 146 0.39 6.67 -6.07
C ALA A 146 0.03 7.93 -6.87
N PRO A 147 -0.86 8.80 -6.36
CA PRO A 147 -1.38 9.95 -7.09
C PRO A 147 -0.43 11.16 -7.04
N LEU A 148 0.87 10.91 -7.13
CA LEU A 148 1.92 11.94 -7.13
C LEU A 148 1.78 12.88 -8.33
N ARG A 149 1.54 12.28 -9.51
CA ARG A 149 1.33 13.00 -10.75
C ARG A 149 0.10 13.90 -10.66
N ASP A 150 -1.02 13.36 -10.16
CA ASP A 150 -2.27 14.09 -10.07
C ASP A 150 -2.15 15.30 -9.14
N ALA A 151 -1.46 15.13 -8.01
CA ALA A 151 -1.16 16.23 -7.10
C ALA A 151 -0.30 17.33 -7.76
N ALA A 152 0.73 16.95 -8.51
CA ALA A 152 1.58 17.91 -9.23
C ALA A 152 0.83 18.66 -10.34
N GLU A 153 0.06 17.94 -11.16
CA GLU A 153 -0.77 18.53 -12.20
C GLU A 153 -1.82 19.48 -11.61
N TRP A 154 -2.40 19.14 -10.46
CA TRP A 154 -3.36 20.01 -9.78
C TRP A 154 -2.72 21.34 -9.35
N ILE A 155 -1.53 21.32 -8.73
CA ILE A 155 -0.85 22.56 -8.32
C ILE A 155 -0.47 23.41 -9.53
N GLN A 156 0.00 22.78 -10.62
CA GLN A 156 0.32 23.52 -11.85
C GLN A 156 -0.91 24.23 -12.44
N GLN A 157 -2.11 23.66 -12.28
CA GLN A 157 -3.36 24.22 -12.78
C GLN A 157 -3.96 25.29 -11.84
N HIS A 158 -3.80 25.15 -10.53
CA HIS A 158 -4.51 25.97 -9.53
C HIS A 158 -3.62 26.91 -8.73
N GLY A 159 -2.30 26.70 -8.72
CA GLY A 159 -1.35 27.38 -7.84
C GLY A 159 -0.94 28.79 -8.27
N GLY A 160 -1.51 29.32 -9.36
CA GLY A 160 -1.20 30.65 -9.87
C GLY A 160 0.22 30.77 -10.46
N PRO A 161 0.71 32.01 -10.68
CA PRO A 161 2.02 32.23 -11.26
C PRO A 161 3.13 31.96 -10.23
N SER A 162 3.91 30.90 -10.46
CA SER A 162 5.12 30.56 -9.68
C SER A 162 4.87 30.35 -8.18
N PRO A 163 4.07 29.35 -7.78
CA PRO A 163 3.96 28.97 -6.38
C PRO A 163 5.27 28.38 -5.84
N VAL A 164 5.42 28.39 -4.51
CA VAL A 164 6.43 27.59 -3.81
C VAL A 164 5.79 26.26 -3.45
N VAL A 165 6.37 25.15 -3.91
CA VAL A 165 5.86 23.80 -3.63
C VAL A 165 6.83 23.09 -2.71
N LEU A 166 6.35 22.67 -1.55
CA LEU A 166 7.12 22.01 -0.51
C LEU A 166 6.67 20.55 -0.41
N ALA A 167 7.52 19.61 -0.83
CA ALA A 167 7.25 18.18 -0.67
C ALA A 167 7.81 17.71 0.68
N TYR A 168 6.92 17.34 1.62
CA TYR A 168 7.30 17.13 3.01
C TYR A 168 7.29 15.66 3.44
N GLY A 169 8.40 15.20 4.02
CA GLY A 169 8.53 13.87 4.62
C GLY A 169 8.78 12.74 3.62
N HIS A 170 8.41 11.51 3.99
CA HIS A 170 8.54 10.34 3.13
C HIS A 170 7.65 10.48 1.89
N GLY A 171 8.24 10.23 0.72
CA GLY A 171 7.60 10.41 -0.58
C GLY A 171 8.01 11.69 -1.31
N ARG A 172 8.73 12.63 -0.66
CA ARG A 172 9.20 13.88 -1.27
C ARG A 172 10.10 13.67 -2.49
N GLU A 173 10.98 12.67 -2.45
CA GLU A 173 11.90 12.36 -3.53
C GLU A 173 11.14 11.81 -4.75
N ALA A 174 10.09 11.02 -4.51
CA ALA A 174 9.23 10.50 -5.56
C ALA A 174 8.35 11.60 -6.17
N TYR A 175 7.88 12.56 -5.36
CA TYR A 175 7.12 13.72 -5.85
C TYR A 175 7.96 14.62 -6.75
N ALA A 176 9.24 14.82 -6.44
CA ALA A 176 10.16 15.63 -7.25
C ALA A 176 10.36 15.13 -8.69
N VAL A 177 10.00 13.88 -8.99
CA VAL A 177 9.98 13.36 -10.36
C VAL A 177 8.88 14.03 -11.20
N TYR A 178 7.75 14.37 -10.59
CA TYR A 178 6.59 14.99 -11.25
C TYR A 178 6.59 16.51 -11.14
N ASP A 179 7.17 17.05 -10.08
CA ASP A 179 7.45 18.48 -9.91
C ASP A 179 8.93 18.71 -9.55
N PRO A 180 9.83 18.80 -10.55
CA PRO A 180 11.26 18.99 -10.31
C PRO A 180 11.63 20.31 -9.65
N GLN A 181 10.70 21.27 -9.58
CA GLN A 181 10.91 22.57 -8.95
C GLN A 181 10.50 22.57 -7.47
N CYS A 182 9.87 21.50 -6.98
CA CYS A 182 9.51 21.43 -5.57
C CYS A 182 10.75 21.41 -4.67
N HIS A 183 10.61 22.03 -3.51
CA HIS A 183 11.62 21.96 -2.46
C HIS A 183 11.34 20.71 -1.63
N GLN A 184 12.35 19.84 -1.50
CA GLN A 184 12.25 18.61 -0.72
C GLN A 184 12.57 18.89 0.74
N ILE A 185 11.58 18.72 1.62
CA ILE A 185 11.65 19.13 3.02
C ILE A 185 11.63 17.90 3.93
N GLU A 186 12.63 17.81 4.82
CA GLU A 186 12.84 16.69 5.73
C GLU A 186 12.51 17.02 7.18
N THR A 187 12.69 18.28 7.56
CA THR A 187 12.59 18.70 8.96
C THR A 187 11.61 19.86 9.13
N LEU A 188 11.15 20.05 10.38
CA LEU A 188 10.31 21.19 10.73
C LEU A 188 11.05 22.51 10.50
N ASP A 189 12.32 22.60 10.88
CA ASP A 189 13.10 23.84 10.73
C ASP A 189 13.22 24.26 9.25
N GLN A 190 13.41 23.29 8.34
CA GLN A 190 13.40 23.55 6.90
C GLN A 190 12.03 24.04 6.43
N LEU A 191 10.95 23.38 6.89
CA LEU A 191 9.58 23.78 6.56
C LEU A 191 9.31 25.22 7.00
N GLU A 192 9.64 25.58 8.24
CA GLU A 192 9.43 26.93 8.76
C GLU A 192 10.28 27.98 8.06
N SER A 193 11.54 27.64 7.72
CA SER A 193 12.42 28.53 6.97
C SER A 193 11.87 28.85 5.58
N GLU A 194 11.38 27.84 4.86
CA GLU A 194 10.79 28.01 3.52
C GLU A 194 9.48 28.80 3.58
N LEU A 195 8.63 28.53 4.58
CA LEU A 195 7.40 29.31 4.80
C LEU A 195 7.71 30.78 5.08
N ALA A 196 8.70 31.07 5.92
CA ALA A 196 9.12 32.44 6.22
C ALA A 196 9.68 33.14 4.97
N ALA A 197 10.50 32.45 4.17
CA ALA A 197 11.07 32.97 2.94
C ALA A 197 9.99 33.29 1.89
N ALA A 198 9.02 32.40 1.70
CA ALA A 198 7.92 32.60 0.76
C ALA A 198 6.98 33.74 1.20
N LYS A 199 6.70 33.84 2.51
CA LYS A 199 5.93 34.95 3.08
C LYS A 199 6.61 36.30 2.85
N ALA A 200 7.94 36.38 3.04
CA ALA A 200 8.70 37.60 2.77
C ALA A 200 8.65 38.02 1.29
N GLN A 201 8.46 37.07 0.38
CA GLN A 201 8.32 37.30 -1.06
C GLN A 201 6.87 37.43 -1.52
N ASN A 202 5.90 37.34 -0.61
CA ASN A 202 4.46 37.35 -0.90
C ASN A 202 4.06 36.29 -1.96
N ARG A 203 4.63 35.08 -1.85
CA ARG A 203 4.35 33.94 -2.74
C ARG A 203 3.40 32.97 -2.07
N LEU A 204 2.51 32.37 -2.87
CA LEU A 204 1.69 31.25 -2.44
C LEU A 204 2.56 30.04 -2.14
N VAL A 205 2.23 29.31 -1.08
CA VAL A 205 2.96 28.10 -0.66
C VAL A 205 2.00 26.93 -0.60
N PHE A 206 2.34 25.86 -1.30
CA PHE A 206 1.66 24.57 -1.18
C PHE A 206 2.58 23.56 -0.51
N VAL A 207 2.05 22.82 0.45
CA VAL A 207 2.71 21.67 1.07
C VAL A 207 2.04 20.40 0.59
N VAL A 208 2.81 19.51 -0.04
CA VAL A 208 2.34 18.20 -0.51
C VAL A 208 2.88 17.12 0.39
N LEU A 209 1.99 16.23 0.84
CA LEU A 209 2.35 15.11 1.70
C LEU A 209 1.57 13.85 1.35
N GLY A 210 2.26 12.71 1.40
CA GLY A 210 1.68 11.36 1.36
C GLY A 210 2.12 10.58 2.60
N HIS A 211 1.92 9.26 2.59
CA HIS A 211 2.39 8.35 3.64
C HIS A 211 2.03 8.83 5.07
N ASN A 212 0.77 9.27 5.24
CA ASN A 212 0.33 10.02 6.41
C ASN A 212 0.65 9.33 7.74
N SER A 213 0.37 8.03 7.87
CA SER A 213 0.56 7.34 9.15
C SER A 213 2.05 7.23 9.50
N PHE A 214 2.86 6.88 8.50
CA PHE A 214 4.31 6.78 8.62
C PHE A 214 4.94 8.13 8.96
N ASN A 215 4.57 9.17 8.22
CA ASN A 215 5.12 10.51 8.42
C ASN A 215 4.66 11.15 9.73
N ARG A 216 3.42 10.91 10.19
CA ARG A 216 2.97 11.38 11.52
C ARG A 216 3.75 10.72 12.66
N ALA A 217 4.17 9.47 12.51
CA ALA A 217 4.99 8.77 13.49
C ALA A 217 6.42 9.33 13.55
N LEU A 218 7.03 9.63 12.40
CA LEU A 218 8.42 10.11 12.33
C LEU A 218 8.57 11.63 12.49
N LEU A 219 7.61 12.41 11.98
CA LEU A 219 7.66 13.87 11.86
C LEU A 219 6.49 14.52 12.62
N ALA A 220 6.23 14.02 13.84
CA ALA A 220 5.07 14.43 14.64
C ALA A 220 4.95 15.95 14.85
N SER A 221 6.08 16.65 15.02
CA SER A 221 6.10 18.11 15.21
C SER A 221 5.73 18.87 13.93
N GLY A 222 6.18 18.43 12.77
CA GLY A 222 5.79 19.00 11.48
C GLY A 222 4.32 18.78 11.15
N TYR A 223 3.78 17.61 11.47
CA TYR A 223 2.36 17.36 11.25
C TYR A 223 1.45 18.16 12.20
N LYS A 224 1.86 18.40 13.45
CA LYS A 224 1.14 19.32 14.35
C LYS A 224 1.03 20.73 13.77
N LEU A 225 2.07 21.19 13.08
CA LEU A 225 2.06 22.47 12.38
C LEU A 225 1.05 22.45 11.22
N LEU A 226 1.06 21.40 10.40
CA LEU A 226 0.16 21.28 9.25
C LEU A 226 -1.31 21.07 9.63
N ASP A 227 -1.56 20.53 10.83
CA ASP A 227 -2.91 20.38 11.39
C ASP A 227 -3.48 21.70 11.97
N ASP A 228 -2.70 22.77 12.05
CA ASP A 228 -3.16 24.08 12.55
C ASP A 228 -3.98 24.83 11.49
N PRO A 229 -5.32 24.94 11.63
CA PRO A 229 -6.19 25.58 10.64
C PRO A 229 -5.99 27.10 10.54
N ALA A 230 -5.28 27.71 11.51
CA ALA A 230 -4.89 29.11 11.43
C ALA A 230 -3.71 29.33 10.47
N ARG A 231 -2.90 28.29 10.22
CA ARG A 231 -1.69 28.35 9.39
C ARG A 231 -1.85 27.63 8.06
N PHE A 232 -2.67 26.58 8.00
CA PHE A 232 -2.85 25.76 6.81
C PHE A 232 -4.30 25.43 6.54
N GLU A 233 -4.62 25.26 5.26
CA GLU A 233 -5.90 24.76 4.78
C GLU A 233 -5.68 23.60 3.81
N GLU A 234 -6.35 22.46 4.03
CA GLU A 234 -6.36 21.38 3.04
C GLU A 234 -7.25 21.81 1.87
N ILE A 235 -6.66 22.00 0.70
CA ILE A 235 -7.34 22.48 -0.51
C ILE A 235 -7.66 21.35 -1.50
N ALA A 236 -6.92 20.25 -1.43
CA ALA A 236 -7.08 19.11 -2.31
C ALA A 236 -6.51 17.82 -1.71
N HIS A 237 -7.07 16.69 -2.14
CA HIS A 237 -6.54 15.37 -1.82
C HIS A 237 -6.73 14.41 -3.00
N PHE A 238 -5.88 13.39 -3.05
CA PHE A 238 -5.86 12.38 -4.10
C PHE A 238 -5.63 11.00 -3.51
N THR A 239 -6.34 10.01 -4.06
CA THR A 239 -6.32 8.64 -3.53
C THR A 239 -5.61 7.68 -4.47
N GLY A 240 -4.61 6.97 -3.97
CA GLY A 240 -3.97 5.84 -4.66
C GLY A 240 -4.65 4.50 -4.41
N ILE A 241 -3.92 3.43 -4.73
CA ILE A 241 -4.36 2.04 -4.49
C ILE A 241 -4.11 1.56 -3.04
N GLU A 242 -3.54 2.40 -2.20
CA GLU A 242 -3.23 2.12 -0.79
C GLU A 242 -3.47 3.36 0.07
N SER A 243 -3.69 3.17 1.37
CA SER A 243 -3.95 4.32 2.24
C SER A 243 -2.74 5.21 2.46
N GLU A 244 -1.54 4.65 2.43
CA GLU A 244 -0.31 5.45 2.48
C GLU A 244 -0.09 6.23 1.18
N HIS A 245 -0.81 5.90 0.11
CA HIS A 245 -0.86 6.69 -1.12
C HIS A 245 -2.06 7.65 -1.16
N TYR A 246 -2.52 8.10 0.01
CA TYR A 246 -3.43 9.23 0.13
C TYR A 246 -2.59 10.52 0.22
N PHE A 247 -2.59 11.30 -0.86
CA PHE A 247 -1.83 12.54 -0.94
C PHE A 247 -2.73 13.73 -0.63
N ARG A 248 -2.24 14.63 0.22
CA ARG A 248 -2.91 15.87 0.60
C ARG A 248 -2.09 17.06 0.14
N ILE A 249 -2.79 18.12 -0.22
CA ILE A 249 -2.22 19.42 -0.55
C ILE A 249 -2.78 20.43 0.45
N PHE A 250 -1.86 21.12 1.12
CA PHE A 250 -2.18 22.20 2.04
C PHE A 250 -1.71 23.53 1.46
N GLU A 251 -2.53 24.58 1.55
CA GLU A 251 -2.13 25.96 1.30
C GLU A 251 -1.74 26.63 2.61
N ALA A 252 -0.62 27.35 2.63
CA ALA A 252 -0.25 28.18 3.78
C ALA A 252 -1.04 29.50 3.78
N ARG A 253 -1.48 29.93 4.97
CA ARG A 253 -2.22 31.18 5.21
C ARG A 253 -1.34 32.34 5.70
#